data_AF-A0A7S4EX14-F1
#
_entry.id   AF-A0A7S4EX14-F1
#
_cell.length_a   1.000
_cell.length_b   1.000
_cell.length_c   1.000
_cell.angle_alpha   90.00
_cell.angle_beta   90.00
_cell.angle_gamma   90.00
#
_symmetry.space_group_name_H-M   'P 1'
#
loop_
_entity.id
_entity.type
_entity.pdbx_description
1 polymer ?
#
loop_
_entity_poly.entity_id
_entity_poly.type
_entity_poly.pdbx_seq_one_letter_code
_entity_poly.pdbx_strand_id
1 'polypeptide(L)'
;AGREPRVWFELLASLSLSNAAVPTLQAFNPYLSTDEAARVLDLTSAAMLATNRMSHATRCLPAIDSIVRMLERSAALSDETNASSIRTELSVAEQGLAATLSQERHFTSAAADSSVINHDPRFLAFEFMSGFLLRRPQVELVQSFVKSASAGVSSCHQMIMGGGKTTVITPLLALMLADGSR
;
A
#
# COMPACT_ATOMS: atom_id res chain seq x y z
N ALA A 1 -7.51 -36.87 21.04
CA ALA A 1 -8.24 -35.70 20.52
C ALA A 1 -7.28 -34.90 19.64
N GLY A 2 -7.45 -35.00 18.31
CA GLY A 2 -6.59 -34.30 17.35
C GLY A 2 -6.96 -32.82 17.31
N ARG A 3 -6.02 -31.95 17.68
CA ARG A 3 -6.15 -30.51 17.45
C ARG A 3 -5.50 -30.23 16.11
N GLU A 4 -6.31 -29.97 15.09
CA GLU A 4 -5.81 -29.44 13.83
C GLU A 4 -5.41 -27.98 14.04
N PRO A 5 -4.18 -27.59 13.68
CA PRO A 5 -3.79 -26.19 13.70
C PRO A 5 -4.65 -25.41 12.72
N ARG A 6 -5.25 -24.31 13.21
CA ARG A 6 -6.01 -23.40 12.35
C ARG A 6 -5.09 -22.33 11.79
N VAL A 7 -5.12 -22.17 10.48
CA VAL A 7 -4.48 -21.06 9.77
C VAL A 7 -5.53 -19.97 9.56
N TRP A 8 -5.20 -18.73 9.88
CA TRP A 8 -6.05 -17.55 9.67
C TRP A 8 -5.29 -16.49 8.86
N PHE A 9 -6.01 -15.51 8.33
CA PHE A 9 -5.45 -14.56 7.37
C PHE A 9 -4.30 -13.73 7.95
N GLU A 10 -4.45 -13.23 9.18
CA GLU A 10 -3.45 -12.42 9.86
C GLU A 10 -2.15 -13.19 10.10
N LEU A 11 -2.24 -14.50 10.35
CA LEU A 11 -1.07 -15.37 10.41
C LEU A 11 -0.37 -15.41 9.06
N LEU A 12 -1.10 -15.63 7.96
CA LEU A 12 -0.53 -15.66 6.61
C LEU A 12 0.10 -14.32 6.23
N ALA A 13 -0.57 -13.21 6.54
CA ALA A 13 -0.04 -11.87 6.32
C ALA A 13 1.26 -11.66 7.12
N SER A 14 1.32 -12.09 8.38
CA SER A 14 2.54 -12.01 9.18
C SER A 14 3.66 -12.91 8.65
N LEU A 15 3.32 -14.11 8.18
CA LEU A 15 4.28 -15.05 7.59
C LEU A 15 4.86 -14.51 6.29
N SER A 16 4.11 -13.73 5.50
CA SER A 16 4.61 -13.06 4.29
C SER A 16 5.79 -12.11 4.58
N LEU A 17 5.96 -11.68 5.83
CA LEU A 17 7.05 -10.81 6.29
C LEU A 17 8.27 -11.59 6.79
N SER A 18 8.17 -12.92 6.89
CA SER A 18 9.20 -13.79 7.48
C SER A 18 10.00 -14.52 6.42
N ASN A 19 11.32 -14.62 6.62
CA ASN A 19 12.19 -15.45 5.80
C ASN A 19 11.97 -16.97 6.01
N ALA A 20 11.20 -17.35 7.04
CA ALA A 20 10.89 -18.75 7.38
C ALA A 20 9.42 -19.10 7.08
N ALA A 21 8.74 -18.35 6.21
CA ALA A 21 7.31 -18.51 5.93
C ALA A 21 6.94 -19.93 5.48
N VAL A 22 7.63 -20.46 4.46
CA VAL A 22 7.35 -21.78 3.87
C VAL A 22 7.61 -22.92 4.86
N PRO A 23 8.78 -23.02 5.52
CA PRO A 23 8.99 -24.03 6.56
C PRO A 23 7.97 -23.96 7.70
N THR A 24 7.55 -22.74 8.08
CA THR A 24 6.55 -22.55 9.14
C THR A 24 5.18 -23.07 8.71
N LEU A 25 4.75 -22.81 7.47
CA LEU A 25 3.51 -23.38 6.92
C LEU A 25 3.55 -24.91 6.87
N GLN A 26 4.70 -25.48 6.50
CA GLN A 26 4.88 -26.93 6.47
C GLN A 26 4.91 -27.55 7.87
N ALA A 27 5.35 -26.82 8.90
CA ALA A 27 5.24 -27.25 10.28
C ALA A 27 3.77 -27.31 10.76
N PHE A 28 2.92 -26.42 10.27
CA PHE A 28 1.47 -26.47 10.51
C PHE A 28 0.78 -27.59 9.71
N ASN A 29 1.18 -27.79 8.46
CA ASN A 29 0.66 -28.85 7.60
C ASN A 29 1.79 -29.53 6.81
N PRO A 30 2.32 -30.67 7.32
CA PRO A 30 3.41 -31.41 6.66
C PRO A 30 3.07 -31.95 5.27
N TYR A 31 1.79 -31.96 4.89
CA TYR A 31 1.35 -32.42 3.56
C TYR A 31 1.42 -31.32 2.50
N LEU A 32 1.69 -30.06 2.87
CA LEU A 32 1.91 -28.99 1.89
C LEU A 32 3.28 -29.15 1.22
N SER A 33 3.28 -29.28 -0.10
CA SER A 33 4.49 -29.10 -0.89
C SER A 33 5.02 -27.66 -0.77
N THR A 34 6.30 -27.48 -1.06
CA THR A 34 6.94 -26.15 -1.09
C THR A 34 6.21 -25.19 -2.04
N ASP A 35 5.77 -25.68 -3.20
CA ASP A 35 5.07 -24.87 -4.20
C ASP A 35 3.66 -24.50 -3.74
N GLU A 36 2.96 -25.39 -3.03
CA GLU A 36 1.65 -25.06 -2.45
C GLU A 36 1.78 -24.05 -1.32
N ALA A 37 2.79 -24.18 -0.45
CA ALA A 37 3.07 -23.21 0.60
C ALA A 37 3.42 -21.83 0.02
N ALA A 38 4.23 -21.77 -1.04
CA ALA A 38 4.52 -20.53 -1.76
C ALA A 38 3.23 -19.92 -2.38
N ARG A 39 2.41 -20.74 -3.04
CA ARG A 39 1.12 -20.30 -3.60
C ARG A 39 0.16 -19.74 -2.55
N VAL A 40 0.14 -20.28 -1.34
CA VAL A 40 -0.65 -19.72 -0.22
C VAL A 40 -0.19 -18.29 0.10
N LEU A 41 1.12 -18.03 0.10
CA LEU A 41 1.67 -16.70 0.33
C LEU A 41 1.33 -15.74 -0.83
N ASP A 42 1.43 -16.21 -2.08
CA ASP A 42 1.06 -15.42 -3.26
C ASP A 42 -0.43 -15.03 -3.25
N LEU A 43 -1.32 -15.97 -2.89
CA LEU A 43 -2.75 -15.71 -2.74
C LEU A 43 -3.03 -14.74 -1.58
N THR A 44 -2.23 -14.80 -0.52
CA THR A 44 -2.32 -13.85 0.60
C THR A 44 -1.93 -12.44 0.13
N SER A 45 -0.84 -12.30 -0.62
CA SER A 45 -0.45 -11.03 -1.25
C SER A 45 -1.52 -10.52 -2.21
N ALA A 46 -2.12 -11.39 -3.03
CA ALA A 46 -3.22 -11.02 -3.91
C ALA A 46 -4.44 -10.51 -3.14
N ALA A 47 -4.79 -11.15 -2.01
CA ALA A 47 -5.90 -10.73 -1.15
C ALA A 47 -5.64 -9.38 -0.46
N MET A 48 -4.41 -9.15 0.04
CA MET A 48 -3.99 -7.84 0.57
C MET A 48 -4.11 -6.76 -0.51
N LEU A 49 -3.59 -7.03 -1.72
CA LEU A 49 -3.64 -6.10 -2.84
C LEU A 49 -5.09 -5.79 -3.27
N ALA A 50 -5.95 -6.81 -3.33
CA ALA A 50 -7.37 -6.64 -3.65
C ALA A 50 -8.06 -5.73 -2.63
N THR A 51 -7.78 -5.92 -1.34
CA THR A 51 -8.31 -5.08 -0.26
C THR A 51 -7.81 -3.63 -0.38
N ASN A 52 -6.54 -3.44 -0.74
CA ASN A 52 -5.97 -2.10 -0.94
C ASN A 52 -6.62 -1.40 -2.14
N ARG A 53 -6.87 -2.13 -3.23
CA ARG A 53 -7.57 -1.60 -4.42
C ARG A 53 -9.01 -1.20 -4.10
N MET A 54 -9.72 -2.04 -3.35
CA MET A 54 -11.07 -1.73 -2.90
C MET A 54 -11.07 -0.48 -2.00
N SER A 55 -10.17 -0.43 -1.01
CA SER A 55 -10.02 0.73 -0.12
C SER A 55 -9.69 2.02 -0.89
N HIS A 56 -8.85 1.92 -1.92
CA HIS A 56 -8.52 3.04 -2.79
C HIS A 56 -9.75 3.54 -3.56
N ALA A 57 -10.51 2.64 -4.19
CA ALA A 57 -11.74 2.99 -4.91
C ALA A 57 -12.78 3.61 -3.97
N THR A 58 -12.97 3.05 -2.76
CA THR A 58 -13.90 3.58 -1.77
C THR A 58 -13.56 5.01 -1.35
N ARG A 59 -12.28 5.39 -1.28
CA ARG A 59 -11.87 6.76 -0.96
C ARG A 59 -12.15 7.77 -2.07
N CYS A 60 -12.34 7.32 -3.31
CA CYS A 60 -12.74 8.18 -4.40
C CYS A 60 -14.24 8.56 -4.31
N LEU A 61 -15.07 7.75 -3.64
CA LEU A 61 -16.52 7.98 -3.58
C LEU A 61 -16.89 9.35 -2.96
N PRO A 62 -16.35 9.77 -1.80
CA PRO A 62 -16.67 11.09 -1.25
C PRO A 62 -16.23 12.25 -2.15
N ALA A 63 -15.12 12.09 -2.88
CA ALA A 63 -14.65 13.10 -3.83
C ALA A 63 -15.59 13.21 -5.04
N ILE A 64 -16.08 12.07 -5.54
CA ILE A 64 -17.11 12.02 -6.59
C ILE A 64 -18.40 12.68 -6.10
N ASP A 65 -18.90 12.33 -4.91
CA ASP A 65 -20.10 12.92 -4.34
C ASP A 65 -19.98 14.44 -4.16
N SER A 66 -18.81 14.92 -3.74
CA SER A 66 -18.51 16.35 -3.63
C SER A 66 -18.60 17.04 -5.00
N ILE A 67 -17.98 16.46 -6.03
CA ILE A 67 -18.00 16.98 -7.40
C ILE A 67 -19.43 17.03 -7.95
N VAL A 68 -20.22 15.97 -7.76
CA VAL A 68 -21.62 15.91 -8.20
C VAL A 68 -22.44 17.03 -7.56
N ARG A 69 -22.31 17.23 -6.24
CA ARG A 69 -23.00 18.32 -5.53
C ARG A 69 -22.58 19.70 -6.02
N MET A 70 -21.31 19.89 -6.35
CA MET A 70 -20.80 21.15 -6.89
C MET A 70 -21.34 21.43 -8.28
N LEU A 71 -21.45 20.39 -9.13
CA LEU A 71 -22.06 20.49 -10.46
C LEU A 71 -23.55 20.88 -10.36
N GLU A 72 -24.33 20.21 -9.50
CA GLU A 72 -25.74 20.54 -9.26
C GLU A 72 -25.92 21.98 -8.79
N ARG A 73 -25.09 22.42 -7.83
CA ARG A 73 -25.11 23.81 -7.34
C ARG A 73 -24.74 24.82 -8.43
N SER A 74 -23.77 24.50 -9.28
CA SER A 74 -23.36 25.37 -10.39
C SER A 74 -24.48 25.54 -11.42
N ALA A 75 -25.26 24.49 -11.69
CA ALA A 75 -26.37 24.51 -12.64
C ALA A 75 -27.58 25.31 -12.13
N ALA A 76 -27.75 25.39 -10.81
CA ALA A 76 -28.86 26.13 -10.17
C ALA A 76 -28.60 27.65 -10.04
N LEU A 77 -27.37 28.12 -10.25
CA LEU A 77 -27.01 29.52 -10.07
C LEU A 77 -27.22 30.33 -11.36
N SER A 78 -27.92 31.45 -11.22
CA SER A 78 -28.11 32.44 -12.31
C SER A 78 -27.05 33.54 -12.30
N ASP A 79 -26.26 33.66 -11.23
CA ASP A 79 -25.27 34.72 -11.02
C ASP A 79 -23.87 34.27 -11.48
N GLU A 80 -23.30 35.02 -12.41
CA GLU A 80 -22.06 34.70 -13.11
C GLU A 80 -20.82 34.77 -12.21
N THR A 81 -20.85 35.64 -11.19
CA THR A 81 -19.74 35.77 -10.23
C THR A 81 -19.62 34.53 -9.35
N ASN A 82 -20.72 34.07 -8.77
CA ASN A 82 -20.79 32.85 -7.97
C ASN A 82 -20.50 31.59 -8.79
N ALA A 83 -20.94 31.57 -10.06
CA ALA A 83 -20.63 30.48 -10.97
C ALA A 83 -19.13 30.36 -11.25
N SER A 84 -18.41 31.48 -11.35
CA SER A 84 -16.95 31.47 -11.59
C SER A 84 -16.16 30.83 -10.44
N SER A 85 -16.49 31.16 -9.18
CA SER A 85 -15.82 30.60 -8.01
C SER A 85 -16.04 29.09 -7.89
N ILE A 86 -17.27 28.62 -8.12
CA ILE A 86 -17.58 27.18 -8.06
C ILE A 86 -16.86 26.42 -9.18
N ARG A 87 -16.72 26.99 -10.38
CA ARG A 87 -15.94 26.37 -11.47
C ARG A 87 -14.47 26.20 -11.08
N THR A 88 -13.88 27.18 -10.38
CA THR A 88 -12.50 27.06 -9.89
C THR A 88 -12.38 25.96 -8.83
N GLU A 89 -13.28 25.92 -7.85
CA GLU A 89 -13.28 24.86 -6.83
C GLU A 89 -13.49 23.47 -7.47
N LEU A 90 -14.40 23.37 -8.44
CA LEU A 90 -14.69 22.14 -9.18
C LEU A 90 -13.44 21.66 -9.91
N SER A 91 -12.73 22.54 -10.60
CA SER A 91 -11.49 22.19 -11.31
C SER A 91 -10.43 21.61 -10.37
N VAL A 92 -10.30 22.18 -9.16
CA VAL A 92 -9.37 21.67 -8.14
C VAL A 92 -9.82 20.29 -7.64
N ALA A 93 -11.12 20.10 -7.39
CA ALA A 93 -11.66 18.82 -6.95
C ALA A 93 -11.48 17.71 -8.01
N GLU A 94 -11.76 18.02 -9.28
CA GLU A 94 -11.58 17.10 -10.42
C GLU A 94 -10.11 16.69 -10.57
N GLN A 95 -9.18 17.63 -10.50
CA GLN A 95 -7.74 17.33 -10.54
C GLN A 95 -7.33 16.44 -9.36
N GLY A 96 -7.85 16.69 -8.17
CA GLY A 96 -7.59 15.86 -6.99
C GLY A 96 -8.12 14.43 -7.13
N LEU A 97 -9.32 14.27 -7.68
CA LEU A 97 -9.89 12.96 -7.97
C LEU A 97 -9.09 12.22 -9.05
N ALA A 98 -8.77 12.90 -10.17
CA ALA A 98 -7.98 12.33 -11.25
C ALA A 98 -6.61 11.87 -10.74
N ALA A 99 -5.93 12.71 -9.96
CA ALA A 99 -4.64 12.38 -9.35
C ALA A 99 -4.73 11.18 -8.41
N THR A 100 -5.83 11.04 -7.66
CA THR A 100 -6.06 9.87 -6.78
C THR A 100 -6.27 8.62 -7.62
N LEU A 101 -7.15 8.66 -8.62
CA LEU A 101 -7.43 7.52 -9.49
C LEU A 101 -6.19 7.03 -10.27
N SER A 102 -5.32 7.95 -10.66
CA SER A 102 -4.09 7.64 -11.39
C SER A 102 -2.89 7.31 -10.50
N GLN A 103 -3.06 7.14 -9.18
CA GLN A 103 -1.96 6.74 -8.31
C GLN A 103 -1.51 5.30 -8.61
N GLU A 104 -0.21 5.10 -8.63
CA GLU A 104 0.44 3.82 -8.89
C GLU A 104 1.17 3.30 -7.64
N ARG A 105 1.45 2.00 -7.63
CA ARG A 105 2.28 1.37 -6.58
C ARG A 105 3.73 1.35 -7.03
N HIS A 106 4.55 2.17 -6.38
CA HIS A 106 5.96 2.33 -6.74
C HIS A 106 6.90 1.29 -6.13
N PHE A 107 6.36 0.30 -5.40
CA PHE A 107 7.12 -0.80 -4.81
C PHE A 107 6.94 -2.14 -5.55
N THR A 108 6.25 -2.12 -6.70
CA THR A 108 6.06 -3.29 -7.57
C THR A 108 6.85 -3.13 -8.86
N SER A 109 7.51 -4.20 -9.33
CA SER A 109 8.15 -4.25 -10.64
C SER A 109 7.67 -5.47 -11.43
N ALA A 110 7.29 -5.26 -12.69
CA ALA A 110 6.93 -6.35 -13.59
C ALA A 110 8.20 -7.03 -14.10
N ALA A 111 8.23 -8.37 -14.12
CA ALA A 111 9.25 -9.11 -14.86
C ALA A 111 9.05 -8.91 -16.37
N ALA A 112 10.14 -8.98 -17.15
CA ALA A 112 10.12 -8.81 -18.61
C ALA A 112 9.12 -9.74 -19.33
N ASP A 113 8.79 -10.87 -18.69
CA ASP A 113 7.97 -11.96 -19.24
C ASP A 113 6.56 -11.96 -18.58
N SER A 114 5.96 -10.77 -18.50
CA SER A 114 4.54 -10.37 -18.37
C SER A 114 3.49 -11.12 -17.52
N SER A 115 3.84 -12.01 -16.59
CA SER A 115 2.86 -12.53 -15.59
C SER A 115 3.32 -12.46 -14.14
N VAL A 116 4.58 -12.13 -13.90
CA VAL A 116 5.17 -12.09 -12.56
C VAL A 116 5.38 -10.64 -12.11
N ILE A 117 4.84 -10.32 -10.93
CA ILE A 117 5.01 -9.02 -10.28
C ILE A 117 5.90 -9.20 -9.06
N ASN A 118 7.12 -8.67 -9.13
CA ASN A 118 8.05 -8.63 -8.02
C ASN A 118 7.71 -7.48 -7.09
N HIS A 119 7.74 -7.72 -5.78
CA HIS A 119 7.52 -6.71 -4.77
C HIS A 119 8.10 -7.16 -3.44
N ASP A 120 8.39 -6.21 -2.55
CA ASP A 120 8.70 -6.52 -1.15
C ASP A 120 7.38 -6.59 -0.36
N PRO A 121 7.05 -7.75 0.26
CA PRO A 121 5.78 -7.95 0.97
C PRO A 121 5.60 -6.97 2.13
N ARG A 122 6.67 -6.39 2.68
CA ARG A 122 6.61 -5.42 3.78
C ARG A 122 5.95 -4.10 3.38
N PHE A 123 6.14 -3.64 2.13
CA PHE A 123 5.41 -2.47 1.64
C PHE A 123 3.92 -2.78 1.47
N LEU A 124 3.60 -3.95 0.91
CA LEU A 124 2.21 -4.37 0.69
C LEU A 124 1.45 -4.54 2.00
N ALA A 125 2.06 -5.19 3.00
CA ALA A 125 1.47 -5.36 4.32
C ALA A 125 1.28 -4.02 5.03
N PHE A 126 2.22 -3.08 4.90
CA PHE A 126 2.04 -1.73 5.43
C PHE A 126 0.86 -1.00 4.80
N GLU A 127 0.72 -1.02 3.46
CA GLU A 127 -0.45 -0.45 2.79
C GLU A 127 -1.75 -1.10 3.27
N PHE A 128 -1.73 -2.42 3.44
CA PHE A 128 -2.89 -3.18 3.91
C PHE A 128 -3.31 -2.82 5.33
N MET A 129 -2.36 -2.76 6.26
CA MET A 129 -2.65 -2.47 7.66
C MET A 129 -3.01 -1.01 7.91
N SER A 130 -2.30 -0.07 7.26
CA SER A 130 -2.54 1.37 7.45
C SER A 130 -3.69 1.88 6.58
N GLY A 131 -4.01 1.16 5.52
CA GLY A 131 -4.85 1.61 4.42
C GLY A 131 -4.18 2.65 3.52
N PHE A 132 -3.04 3.25 3.85
CA PHE A 132 -2.45 4.32 3.04
C PHE A 132 -1.94 3.79 1.70
N LEU A 133 -2.09 4.59 0.64
CA LEU A 133 -1.38 4.37 -0.61
C LEU A 133 -0.02 5.06 -0.52
N LEU A 134 1.06 4.30 -0.71
CA LEU A 134 2.43 4.81 -0.58
C LEU A 134 2.81 5.65 -1.79
N ARG A 135 3.25 6.88 -1.53
CA ARG A 135 3.71 7.80 -2.59
C ARG A 135 5.12 7.41 -3.03
N ARG A 136 5.44 7.63 -4.29
CA ARG A 136 6.78 7.38 -4.86
C ARG A 136 7.95 7.86 -3.98
N PRO A 137 7.95 9.12 -3.48
CA PRO A 137 9.09 9.60 -2.70
C PRO A 137 9.24 8.88 -1.35
N GLN A 138 8.15 8.33 -0.80
CA GLN A 138 8.20 7.57 0.45
C GLN A 138 8.88 6.20 0.24
N VAL A 139 8.52 5.52 -0.86
CA VAL A 139 9.12 4.23 -1.23
C VAL A 139 10.61 4.40 -1.53
N GLU A 140 10.96 5.37 -2.39
CA GLU A 140 12.35 5.65 -2.77
C GLU A 140 13.21 6.02 -1.54
N LEU A 141 12.65 6.80 -0.62
CA LEU A 141 13.34 7.19 0.61
C LEU A 141 13.61 5.99 1.54
N VAL A 142 12.61 5.12 1.75
CA VAL A 142 12.78 3.91 2.55
C VAL A 142 13.83 2.99 1.93
N GLN A 143 13.76 2.77 0.62
CA GLN A 143 14.76 1.96 -0.11
C GLN A 143 16.17 2.55 0.01
N SER A 144 16.31 3.88 -0.09
CA SER A 144 17.60 4.57 0.10
C SER A 144 18.16 4.34 1.50
N PHE A 145 17.34 4.49 2.55
CA PHE A 145 17.77 4.23 3.93
C PHE A 145 18.16 2.77 4.17
N VAL A 146 17.37 1.81 3.68
CA VAL A 146 17.70 0.38 3.78
C VAL A 146 19.03 0.08 3.10
N LYS A 147 19.26 0.65 1.89
CA LYS A 147 20.52 0.53 1.17
C LYS A 147 21.69 1.12 1.97
N SER A 148 21.57 2.34 2.48
CA SER A 148 22.60 2.98 3.31
C SER A 148 22.90 2.19 4.59
N ALA A 149 21.86 1.70 5.28
CA ALA A 149 22.01 0.89 6.48
C ALA A 149 22.73 -0.43 6.19
N SER A 150 22.42 -1.09 5.07
CA SER A 150 23.10 -2.32 4.65
C SER A 150 24.58 -2.09 4.30
N ALA A 151 24.93 -0.89 3.82
CA ALA A 151 26.30 -0.47 3.54
C ALA A 151 27.04 0.09 4.77
N GLY A 152 26.39 0.17 5.94
CA GLY A 152 26.98 0.79 7.14
C GLY A 152 27.19 2.31 7.03
N VAL A 153 26.49 2.98 6.10
CA VAL A 153 26.61 4.41 5.85
C VAL A 153 25.49 5.16 6.55
N SER A 154 25.84 6.23 7.27
CA SER A 154 24.85 7.15 7.84
C SER A 154 24.22 8.01 6.75
N SER A 155 22.90 8.17 6.80
CA SER A 155 22.14 8.97 5.84
C SER A 155 21.10 9.81 6.56
N CYS A 156 20.87 11.03 6.09
CA CYS A 156 19.85 11.93 6.61
C CYS A 156 19.14 12.59 5.43
N HIS A 157 17.81 12.63 5.47
CA HIS A 157 17.00 13.25 4.44
C HIS A 157 16.01 14.21 5.10
N GLN A 158 15.97 15.44 4.60
CA GLN A 158 14.99 16.42 5.06
C GLN A 158 13.66 16.21 4.33
N MET A 159 12.64 15.80 5.08
CA MET A 159 11.28 15.70 4.58
C MET A 159 10.45 16.92 4.95
N ILE A 160 9.60 17.35 4.02
CA ILE A 160 8.60 18.40 4.25
C ILE A 160 7.67 17.99 5.43
N MET A 161 7.18 18.98 6.17
CA MET A 161 6.12 18.81 7.17
C MET A 161 4.91 18.08 6.54
N GLY A 162 4.37 17.07 7.22
CA GLY A 162 3.29 16.24 6.66
C GLY A 162 3.74 15.16 5.66
N GLY A 163 5.03 15.02 5.35
CA GLY A 163 5.53 13.98 4.42
C GLY A 163 5.41 12.52 4.90
N GLY A 164 4.85 12.28 6.09
CA GLY A 164 4.67 10.94 6.65
C GLY A 164 5.88 10.40 7.43
N LYS A 165 6.73 11.28 7.99
CA LYS A 165 7.90 10.88 8.80
C LYS A 165 7.55 9.83 9.86
N THR A 166 6.69 10.20 10.81
CA THR A 166 6.31 9.36 11.96
C THR A 166 5.30 8.28 11.59
N THR A 167 4.46 8.52 10.60
CA THR A 167 3.31 7.66 10.28
C THR A 167 3.61 6.63 9.20
N VAL A 168 4.56 6.90 8.31
CA VAL A 168 4.87 6.05 7.15
C VAL A 168 6.33 5.62 7.16
N ILE A 169 7.27 6.57 7.17
CA ILE A 169 8.70 6.26 7.00
C ILE A 169 9.26 5.52 8.20
N THR A 170 9.04 6.00 9.43
CA THR A 170 9.57 5.35 10.63
C THR A 170 9.04 3.93 10.82
N PRO A 171 7.72 3.65 10.72
CA PRO A 171 7.21 2.27 10.82
C PRO A 171 7.71 1.36 9.71
N LEU A 172 7.79 1.85 8.46
CA LEU A 172 8.34 1.06 7.35
C LEU A 172 9.83 0.74 7.57
N LEU A 173 10.63 1.69 8.04
CA LEU A 173 12.03 1.42 8.34
C LEU A 173 12.19 0.41 9.48
N ALA A 174 11.38 0.52 10.52
CA ALA A 174 11.36 -0.48 11.60
C ALA A 174 11.05 -1.88 11.04
N LEU A 175 10.05 -1.99 10.17
CA LEU A 175 9.68 -3.26 9.54
C LEU A 175 10.76 -3.80 8.59
N MET A 176 11.45 -2.93 7.85
CA MET A 176 12.47 -3.32 6.87
C MET A 176 13.79 -3.73 7.53
N LEU A 177 14.14 -3.13 8.67
CA LEU A 177 15.40 -3.34 9.38
C LEU A 177 15.27 -4.32 10.54
N ALA A 178 14.06 -4.70 10.96
CA ALA A 178 13.84 -5.73 11.96
C ALA A 178 14.16 -7.12 11.36
N ASP A 179 15.40 -7.56 11.51
CA ASP A 179 15.88 -8.87 11.04
C ASP A 179 15.94 -9.93 12.14
N GLY A 180 15.62 -9.57 13.39
CA GLY A 180 15.63 -10.48 14.56
C GLY A 180 17.02 -11.02 14.92
N SER A 181 18.07 -10.53 14.24
CA SER A 181 19.46 -11.00 14.35
C SER A 181 20.41 -9.91 14.87
N ARG A 182 19.85 -8.74 15.21
CA ARG A 182 20.54 -7.56 15.76
C ARG A 182 19.88 -7.08 17.03
#